data_AF-A0A1I0RSM7-F1
#
_entry.id   AF-A0A1I0RSM7-F1
#
_cell.length_a   1.000
_cell.length_b   1.000
_cell.length_c   1.000
_cell.angle_alpha   90.00
_cell.angle_beta   90.00
_cell.angle_gamma   90.00
#
_symmetry.space_group_name_H-M   'P 1'
#
loop_
_entity.id
_entity.type
_entity.pdbx_description
1 polymer ?
#
loop_
_entity_poly.entity_id
_entity_poly.type
_entity_poly.pdbx_seq_one_letter_code
_entity_poly.pdbx_strand_id
1 'polypeptide(L)'
;MYSTQLLVKKLKLKDLRNINSNLELAKVDFSETENIYTSNYWDGAISGIIKYQNRLFWFEMIQENEDWKAGDWHRRFAIVKLSIEQTEKEFQVHEDFQRYVGTHFDGKPLKSPPKLEEGKIDEFYEKHGEYVKSKPFEDNEVIAWMEN
;
A
#
# COMPACT_ATOMS: atom_id res chain seq x y z
N MET A 1 -23.50 -20.34 -29.93
CA MET A 1 -22.92 -20.31 -28.57
C MET A 1 -22.37 -18.91 -28.35
N TYR A 2 -23.10 -18.05 -27.63
CA TYR A 2 -22.56 -16.75 -27.22
C TYR A 2 -21.78 -16.97 -25.93
N SER A 3 -20.45 -16.87 -26.01
CA SER A 3 -19.59 -16.80 -24.84
C SER A 3 -19.80 -15.42 -24.23
N THR A 4 -20.58 -15.35 -23.17
CA THR A 4 -20.71 -14.15 -22.34
C THR A 4 -19.38 -13.95 -21.64
N GLN A 5 -18.47 -13.16 -22.25
CA GLN A 5 -17.37 -12.56 -21.51
C GLN A 5 -18.01 -11.65 -20.46
N LEU A 6 -18.18 -12.18 -19.25
CA LEU A 6 -18.39 -11.37 -18.06
C LEU A 6 -17.21 -10.40 -17.99
N LEU A 7 -17.46 -9.15 -18.39
CA LEU A 7 -16.61 -8.03 -18.06
C LEU A 7 -16.57 -7.97 -16.54
N VAL A 8 -15.59 -8.66 -15.95
CA VAL A 8 -15.27 -8.51 -14.54
C VAL A 8 -14.93 -7.05 -14.36
N LYS A 9 -15.85 -6.29 -13.78
CA LYS A 9 -15.67 -4.87 -13.52
C LYS A 9 -14.43 -4.74 -12.66
N LYS A 10 -13.38 -4.12 -13.22
CA LYS A 10 -12.16 -3.82 -12.47
C LYS A 10 -12.52 -2.94 -11.29
N LEU A 11 -12.29 -3.45 -10.09
CA LEU A 11 -12.60 -2.75 -8.87
C LEU A 11 -11.47 -1.76 -8.57
N LYS A 12 -11.82 -0.52 -8.26
CA LYS A 12 -10.84 0.52 -7.93
C LYS A 12 -10.70 0.67 -6.42
N LEU A 13 -9.53 1.11 -5.97
CA LEU A 13 -9.25 1.32 -4.55
C LEU A 13 -10.28 2.25 -3.88
N LYS A 14 -10.64 3.36 -4.53
CA LYS A 14 -11.64 4.29 -4.00
C LYS A 14 -13.03 3.68 -3.79
N ASP A 15 -13.37 2.64 -4.55
CA ASP A 15 -14.66 1.96 -4.43
C ASP A 15 -14.71 1.08 -3.18
N LEU A 16 -13.56 0.63 -2.66
CA LEU A 16 -13.47 -0.31 -1.52
C LEU A 16 -13.72 0.32 -0.16
N ARG A 17 -13.49 1.63 -0.02
CA ARG A 17 -13.61 2.34 1.26
C ARG A 17 -15.05 2.39 1.79
N ASN A 18 -16.04 2.07 0.95
CA ASN A 18 -17.46 2.16 1.26
C ASN A 18 -18.20 0.82 1.17
N ILE A 19 -17.50 -0.31 0.94
CA ILE A 19 -18.13 -1.61 0.74
C ILE A 19 -18.02 -2.45 2.01
N ASN A 20 -19.17 -2.75 2.62
CA ASN A 20 -19.29 -3.78 3.64
C ASN A 20 -19.18 -5.17 2.97
N SER A 21 -17.96 -5.71 3.02
CA SER A 21 -17.68 -7.13 3.31
C SER A 21 -18.03 -8.27 2.34
N ASN A 22 -18.43 -8.05 1.07
CA ASN A 22 -18.52 -9.16 0.08
C ASN A 22 -17.82 -8.81 -1.23
N LEU A 23 -16.50 -8.70 -1.18
CA LEU A 23 -15.67 -8.51 -2.36
C LEU A 23 -15.40 -9.86 -3.02
N GLU A 24 -15.73 -10.00 -4.31
CA GLU A 24 -15.25 -11.13 -5.14
C GLU A 24 -13.74 -10.97 -5.47
N LEU A 25 -12.93 -10.62 -4.46
CA LEU A 25 -11.48 -10.52 -4.56
C LEU A 25 -10.85 -11.69 -3.81
N ALA A 26 -9.76 -12.21 -4.35
CA ALA A 26 -8.98 -13.25 -3.69
C ALA A 26 -8.42 -12.72 -2.35
N LYS A 27 -8.57 -13.52 -1.29
CA LYS A 27 -7.84 -13.33 -0.03
C LYS A 27 -6.43 -13.89 -0.20
N VAL A 28 -5.42 -13.09 0.13
CA VAL A 28 -4.00 -13.46 0.16
C VAL A 28 -3.56 -13.55 1.61
N ASP A 29 -2.81 -14.60 1.95
CA ASP A 29 -2.23 -14.74 3.28
C ASP A 29 -1.02 -13.81 3.42
N PHE A 30 -0.88 -13.16 4.57
CA PHE A 30 0.26 -12.26 4.83
C PHE A 30 1.62 -12.93 4.61
N SER A 31 1.73 -14.23 4.90
CA SER A 31 2.95 -15.02 4.70
C SER A 31 3.35 -15.20 3.23
N GLU A 32 2.43 -14.96 2.29
CA GLU A 32 2.72 -14.98 0.85
C GLU A 32 3.30 -13.66 0.33
N THR A 33 3.37 -12.64 1.18
CA THR A 33 3.85 -11.30 0.81
C THR A 33 5.15 -10.97 1.53
N GLU A 34 5.97 -10.12 0.90
CA GLU A 34 7.14 -9.54 1.56
C GLU A 34 6.95 -8.03 1.66
N ASN A 35 6.95 -7.49 2.88
CA ASN A 35 6.95 -6.04 3.08
C ASN A 35 8.28 -5.45 2.61
N ILE A 36 8.24 -4.52 1.66
CA ILE A 36 9.42 -3.79 1.19
C ILE A 36 9.62 -2.55 2.03
N TYR A 37 8.58 -1.71 2.14
CA TYR A 37 8.54 -0.59 3.08
C TYR A 37 7.10 -0.18 3.38
N THR A 38 6.92 0.49 4.52
CA THR A 38 5.66 1.10 4.94
C THR A 38 5.72 2.62 4.70
N SER A 39 4.70 3.20 4.07
CA SER A 39 4.64 4.65 3.78
C SER A 39 3.87 5.44 4.85
N ASN A 40 3.03 4.78 5.65
CA ASN A 40 2.25 5.44 6.69
C ASN A 40 2.11 4.51 7.90
N TYR A 41 2.38 5.05 9.08
CA TYR A 41 2.44 4.30 10.32
C TYR A 41 1.72 5.06 11.43
N TRP A 42 0.53 4.61 11.76
CA TRP A 42 -0.21 5.07 12.94
C TRP A 42 -0.78 3.82 13.59
N ASP A 43 -0.22 3.45 14.75
CA ASP A 43 -0.50 2.18 15.45
C ASP A 43 -0.34 0.93 14.58
N GLY A 44 0.58 0.96 13.60
CA GLY A 44 0.92 -0.14 12.70
C GLY A 44 0.98 0.29 11.24
N ALA A 45 1.33 -0.66 10.36
CA ALA A 45 1.42 -0.40 8.93
C ALA A 45 0.03 -0.13 8.32
N ILE A 46 -0.14 1.02 7.68
CA ILE A 46 -1.40 1.42 7.04
C ILE A 46 -1.31 1.27 5.53
N SER A 47 -0.15 1.54 4.95
CA SER A 47 0.08 1.45 3.51
C SER A 47 1.55 1.36 3.18
N GLY A 48 1.90 0.93 1.97
CA GLY A 48 3.28 0.85 1.51
C GLY A 48 3.44 -0.09 0.32
N ILE A 49 4.67 -0.56 0.10
CA ILE A 49 5.00 -1.48 -1.00
C ILE A 49 5.22 -2.88 -0.46
N ILE A 50 4.52 -3.85 -1.05
CA ILE A 50 4.77 -5.27 -0.86
C ILE A 50 5.21 -5.93 -2.15
N LYS A 51 5.94 -7.04 -2.01
CA LYS A 51 6.20 -7.98 -3.09
C LYS A 51 5.28 -9.18 -2.95
N TYR A 52 4.56 -9.52 -4.02
CA TYR A 52 3.68 -10.68 -4.13
C TYR A 52 3.86 -11.31 -5.51
N GLN A 53 4.00 -12.64 -5.61
CA GLN A 53 4.24 -13.34 -6.88
C GLN A 53 5.35 -12.72 -7.75
N ASN A 54 6.44 -12.30 -7.11
CA ASN A 54 7.60 -11.64 -7.74
C ASN A 54 7.28 -10.31 -8.46
N ARG A 55 6.20 -9.61 -8.07
CA ARG A 55 5.82 -8.27 -8.54
C ARG A 55 5.58 -7.35 -7.36
N LEU A 56 5.70 -6.04 -7.60
CA LEU A 56 5.48 -5.01 -6.60
C LEU A 56 4.07 -4.46 -6.71
N PHE A 57 3.46 -4.27 -5.54
CA PHE A 57 2.11 -3.76 -5.39
C PHE A 57 2.10 -2.74 -4.26
N TRP A 58 1.16 -1.81 -4.35
CA TRP A 58 0.79 -1.00 -3.20
C TRP A 58 -0.16 -1.79 -2.32
N PHE A 59 0.02 -1.73 -1.01
CA PHE A 59 -1.01 -2.14 -0.08
C PHE A 59 -1.57 -0.93 0.66
N GLU A 60 -2.87 -0.98 0.98
CA GLU A 60 -3.53 0.09 1.73
C GLU A 60 -4.67 -0.45 2.59
N MET A 61 -4.72 -0.01 3.84
CA MET A 61 -5.80 -0.33 4.76
C MET A 61 -7.11 0.26 4.25
N ILE A 62 -8.11 -0.59 4.08
CA ILE A 62 -9.45 -0.22 3.59
C ILE A 62 -10.52 -0.35 4.68
N GLN A 63 -10.25 -1.14 5.71
CA GLN A 63 -11.16 -1.37 6.82
C GLN A 63 -10.36 -1.75 8.07
N GLU A 64 -10.75 -1.22 9.21
CA GLU A 64 -10.32 -1.64 10.54
C GLU A 64 -11.57 -1.95 11.35
N ASN A 65 -11.62 -3.11 12.00
CA ASN A 65 -12.66 -3.41 12.97
C ASN A 65 -12.17 -3.06 14.37
N GLU A 66 -12.81 -2.08 14.98
CA GLU A 66 -12.43 -1.56 16.29
C GLU A 66 -13.07 -2.31 17.47
N ASP A 67 -13.78 -3.43 17.25
CA ASP A 67 -14.35 -4.22 18.36
C ASP A 67 -13.28 -5.07 19.08
N TRP A 68 -12.33 -4.38 19.70
CA TRP A 68 -11.28 -4.96 20.53
C TRP A 68 -11.84 -5.64 21.79
N LYS A 69 -13.07 -5.30 22.21
CA LYS A 69 -13.72 -5.89 23.38
C LYS A 69 -14.29 -7.27 23.10
N ALA A 70 -14.69 -7.55 21.86
CA ALA A 70 -15.14 -8.87 21.42
C ALA A 70 -13.99 -9.83 21.07
N GLY A 71 -12.75 -9.33 20.95
CA GLY A 71 -11.59 -10.13 20.56
C GLY A 71 -11.40 -10.26 19.03
N ASP A 72 -12.17 -9.51 18.24
CA ASP A 72 -12.23 -9.61 16.77
C ASP A 72 -11.54 -8.42 16.05
N TRP A 73 -10.49 -7.86 16.66
CA TRP A 73 -9.69 -6.80 16.04
C TRP A 73 -8.99 -7.36 14.79
N HIS A 74 -9.21 -6.70 13.65
CA HIS A 74 -8.57 -7.04 12.40
C HIS A 74 -8.44 -5.80 11.51
N ARG A 75 -7.42 -5.80 10.66
CA ARG A 75 -7.26 -4.83 9.57
C ARG A 75 -7.29 -5.52 8.23
N ARG A 76 -8.11 -5.01 7.32
CA ARG A 76 -8.11 -5.44 5.92
C ARG A 76 -7.36 -4.44 5.07
N PHE A 77 -6.55 -4.97 4.19
CA PHE A 77 -5.74 -4.22 3.25
C PHE A 77 -6.08 -4.64 1.82
N ALA A 78 -6.21 -3.68 0.92
CA ALA A 78 -6.26 -3.93 -0.51
C ALA A 78 -4.85 -4.12 -1.06
N ILE A 79 -4.70 -5.02 -2.03
CA ILE A 79 -3.48 -5.16 -2.85
C ILE A 79 -3.77 -4.51 -4.20
N VAL A 80 -3.05 -3.43 -4.48
CA VAL A 80 -3.34 -2.48 -5.56
C VAL A 80 -2.24 -2.55 -6.61
N LYS A 81 -2.64 -2.71 -7.86
CA LYS A 81 -1.72 -2.74 -8.99
C LYS A 81 -1.12 -1.37 -9.22
N LEU A 82 0.19 -1.31 -9.39
CA LEU A 82 0.91 -0.10 -9.78
C LEU A 82 1.29 -0.15 -11.27
N SER A 83 1.29 1.02 -11.92
CA SER A 83 2.03 1.18 -13.17
C SER A 83 3.54 1.19 -12.91
N ILE A 84 4.33 1.07 -13.97
CA ILE A 84 5.80 1.21 -13.88
C ILE A 84 6.14 2.60 -13.36
N GLU A 85 5.55 3.65 -13.92
CA GLU A 85 5.77 5.05 -13.53
C GLU A 85 5.42 5.30 -12.05
N GLN A 86 4.31 4.74 -11.57
CA GLN A 86 3.91 4.84 -10.16
C GLN A 86 4.92 4.13 -9.26
N THR A 87 5.39 2.94 -9.67
CA THR A 87 6.40 2.18 -8.92
C THR A 87 7.71 2.97 -8.83
N GLU A 88 8.18 3.52 -9.94
CA GLU A 88 9.39 4.35 -9.99
C GLU A 88 9.25 5.61 -9.13
N LYS A 89 8.10 6.29 -9.21
CA LYS A 89 7.81 7.47 -8.40
C LYS A 89 7.82 7.14 -6.91
N GLU A 90 7.19 6.04 -6.51
CA GLU A 90 7.18 5.55 -5.13
C GLU A 90 8.58 5.26 -4.59
N PHE A 91 9.43 4.58 -5.37
CA PHE A 91 10.82 4.37 -4.96
C PHE A 91 11.61 5.67 -4.86
N GLN A 92 11.37 6.65 -5.74
CA GLN A 92 12.01 7.96 -5.63
C GLN A 92 11.59 8.67 -4.34
N VAL A 93 10.29 8.66 -4.02
CA VAL A 93 9.75 9.25 -2.79
C VAL A 93 10.34 8.54 -1.57
N HIS A 94 10.37 7.21 -1.58
CA HIS A 94 10.93 6.43 -0.48
C HIS A 94 12.44 6.64 -0.31
N GLU A 95 13.22 6.73 -1.39
CA GLU A 95 14.65 7.04 -1.31
C GLU A 95 14.89 8.42 -0.67
N ASP A 96 14.08 9.43 -1.03
CA ASP A 96 14.14 10.74 -0.39
C ASP A 96 13.69 10.66 1.08
N PHE A 97 12.69 9.84 1.41
CA PHE A 97 12.29 9.60 2.79
C PHE A 97 13.45 9.02 3.61
N GLN A 98 14.13 8.00 3.09
CA GLN A 98 15.31 7.41 3.72
C GLN A 98 16.43 8.45 3.90
N ARG A 99 16.63 9.31 2.90
CA ARG A 99 17.67 10.35 2.90
C ARG A 99 17.41 11.44 3.95
N TYR A 100 16.16 11.87 4.15
CA TYR A 100 15.84 13.03 4.97
C TYR A 100 15.19 12.71 6.31
N VAL A 101 14.56 11.54 6.43
CA VAL A 101 13.76 11.14 7.59
C VAL A 101 14.32 9.87 8.25
N GLY A 102 14.77 8.90 7.46
CA GLY A 102 15.44 7.67 7.92
C GLY A 102 14.76 6.37 7.48
N THR A 103 15.23 5.24 8.01
CA THR A 103 14.91 3.89 7.50
C THR A 103 13.99 3.08 8.41
N HIS A 104 13.33 3.72 9.39
CA HIS A 104 12.53 3.02 10.41
C HIS A 104 11.24 2.40 9.87
N PHE A 105 10.92 2.62 8.60
CA PHE A 105 9.79 2.00 7.91
C PHE A 105 10.18 0.96 6.86
N ASP A 106 11.47 0.61 6.78
CA ASP A 106 11.95 -0.40 5.85
C ASP A 106 11.62 -1.81 6.37
N GLY A 107 11.13 -2.66 5.47
CA GLY A 107 10.99 -4.10 5.71
C GLY A 107 12.19 -4.84 5.14
N LYS A 108 12.01 -5.40 3.94
CA LYS A 108 13.07 -6.00 3.12
C LYS A 108 13.37 -5.08 1.94
N PRO A 109 14.16 -4.02 2.14
CA PRO A 109 14.42 -3.05 1.08
C PRO A 109 15.13 -3.72 -0.10
N LEU A 110 14.78 -3.31 -1.32
CA LEU A 110 15.37 -3.86 -2.56
C LEU A 110 16.77 -3.31 -2.87
N LYS A 111 17.16 -2.21 -2.22
CA LYS A 111 18.42 -1.51 -2.39
C LYS A 111 18.91 -1.01 -1.03
N SER A 112 20.20 -0.78 -0.89
CA SER A 112 20.74 -0.11 0.29
C SER A 112 20.21 1.33 0.36
N PRO A 113 19.82 1.81 1.56
CA PRO A 113 19.35 3.18 1.74
C PRO A 113 20.48 4.19 1.47
N PRO A 114 20.16 5.41 1.02
CA PRO A 114 21.11 6.51 0.97
C PRO A 114 21.59 6.89 2.38
N LYS A 115 22.68 7.66 2.46
CA LYS A 115 23.12 8.23 3.74
C LYS A 115 22.08 9.24 4.23
N LEU A 116 21.68 9.11 5.49
CA LEU A 116 20.82 10.08 6.17
C LEU A 116 21.49 11.46 6.23
N GLU A 117 20.75 12.50 5.84
CA GLU A 117 21.10 13.90 6.02
C GLU A 117 20.30 14.46 7.20
N GLU A 118 20.95 14.54 8.37
CA GLU A 118 20.32 14.97 9.62
C GLU A 118 19.80 16.42 9.56
N GLY A 119 18.66 16.67 10.23
CA GLY A 119 18.07 18.01 10.34
C GLY A 119 17.31 18.50 9.09
N LYS A 120 17.09 17.62 8.10
CA LYS A 120 16.44 17.96 6.82
C LYS A 120 15.06 17.32 6.61
N ILE A 121 14.40 16.91 7.68
CA ILE A 121 13.08 16.27 7.62
C ILE A 121 12.08 17.16 6.85
N ASP A 122 12.14 18.48 7.03
CA ASP A 122 11.26 19.43 6.36
C ASP A 122 11.43 19.41 4.82
N GLU A 123 12.65 19.17 4.31
CA GLU A 123 12.90 19.08 2.85
C GLU A 123 12.07 17.96 2.21
N PHE A 124 11.86 16.84 2.91
CA PHE A 124 11.01 15.75 2.43
C PHE A 124 9.56 16.21 2.28
N TYR A 125 9.01 16.84 3.33
CA TYR A 125 7.61 17.27 3.34
C TYR A 125 7.33 18.45 2.42
N GLU A 126 8.29 19.36 2.23
CA GLU A 126 8.20 20.41 1.21
C GLU A 126 8.18 19.82 -0.20
N LYS A 127 9.01 18.83 -0.48
CA LYS A 127 9.14 18.23 -1.82
C LYS A 127 7.98 17.29 -2.18
N HIS A 128 7.51 16.48 -1.22
CA HIS A 128 6.57 15.39 -1.48
C HIS A 128 5.22 15.54 -0.79
N GLY A 129 5.03 16.57 0.03
CA GLY A 129 3.81 16.74 0.84
C GLY A 129 2.53 16.78 0.01
N GLU A 130 2.54 17.43 -1.17
CA GLU A 130 1.38 17.43 -2.08
C GLU A 130 1.13 16.04 -2.68
N TYR A 131 2.20 15.36 -3.11
CA TYR A 131 2.10 14.02 -3.67
C TYR A 131 1.50 13.02 -2.67
N VAL A 132 2.02 12.99 -1.44
CA VAL A 132 1.52 12.11 -0.37
C VAL A 132 0.03 12.38 -0.07
N LYS A 133 -0.40 13.64 -0.11
CA LYS A 133 -1.81 14.03 0.12
C LYS A 133 -2.73 13.74 -1.07
N SER A 134 -2.19 13.61 -2.28
CA SER A 134 -2.97 13.47 -3.52
C SER A 134 -3.70 12.13 -3.67
N LYS A 135 -3.35 11.13 -2.83
CA LYS A 135 -3.86 9.75 -2.92
C LYS A 135 -3.71 9.17 -4.33
N PRO A 136 -2.47 8.99 -4.81
CA PRO A 136 -2.18 8.70 -6.22
C PRO A 136 -2.71 7.36 -6.74
N PHE A 137 -3.25 6.50 -5.87
CA PHE A 137 -3.69 5.15 -6.20
C PHE A 137 -5.22 4.94 -6.12
N GLU A 138 -6.01 5.97 -5.85
CA GLU A 138 -7.47 5.84 -5.70
C GLU A 138 -8.16 5.23 -6.94
N ASP A 139 -7.62 5.50 -8.14
CA ASP A 139 -8.14 5.00 -9.41
C ASP A 139 -7.52 3.67 -9.89
N ASN A 140 -6.57 3.12 -9.13
CA ASN A 140 -5.89 1.90 -9.50
C ASN A 140 -6.75 0.65 -9.23
N GLU A 141 -6.50 -0.38 -10.02
CA GLU A 141 -7.15 -1.70 -9.91
C GLU A 141 -6.69 -2.43 -8.65
N VAL A 142 -7.65 -2.92 -7.87
CA VAL A 142 -7.41 -3.81 -6.73
C VAL A 142 -7.49 -5.24 -7.24
N ILE A 143 -6.46 -6.03 -6.93
CA ILE A 143 -6.33 -7.41 -7.43
C ILE A 143 -6.63 -8.47 -6.37
N ALA A 144 -6.51 -8.10 -5.09
CA ALA A 144 -6.66 -9.00 -3.96
C ALA A 144 -6.80 -8.18 -2.66
N TRP A 145 -7.03 -8.87 -1.55
CA TRP A 145 -7.00 -8.29 -0.21
C TRP A 145 -6.30 -9.22 0.78
N MET A 146 -5.84 -8.68 1.89
CA MET A 146 -5.23 -9.41 3.01
C MET A 146 -5.78 -8.92 4.35
N GLU A 147 -5.70 -9.74 5.39
CA GLU A 147 -6.28 -9.46 6.73
C GLU A 147 -5.33 -9.88 7.84
N ASN A 148 -5.07 -8.97 8.79
CA ASN A 148 -4.22 -9.21 9.95
C ASN A 148 -5.04 -9.45 11.22
#